data_AF-A0A1L5PTA2-F1
#
_entry.id   AF-A0A1L5PTA2-F1
#
_cell.length_a   1.000
_cell.length_b   1.000
_cell.length_c   1.000
_cell.angle_alpha   90.00
_cell.angle_beta   90.00
_cell.angle_gamma   90.00
#
_symmetry.space_group_name_H-M   'P 1'
#
loop_
_entity.id
_entity.type
_entity.pdbx_description
1 polymer ?
#
loop_
_entity_poly.entity_id
_entity_poly.type
_entity_poly.pdbx_seq_one_letter_code
_entity_poly.pdbx_strand_id
1 'polypeptide(L)'
;MARLFVLSLILLPAGLLADSAWSAPTLVDSAPQYSEQTPLDQQHSAATQAKAWGLTDDEWAMFKRLQAGPRHYWSPQLDPLTTLGVEANSDQERQRYAELQVRLEAKRAERELAYQKAYTATWVRLFPGMLPVQGMADDAASTSNSRTALFVEEQCPTCVTRTQQWLRAGARLDVYLVGSQGDDARLRQWARGAGITPAQISGGQVTLNHDRGRWFALGASRPLPARFQQVDGKWQRLD
;
A
#
# COMPACT_ATOMS: atom_id res chain seq x y z
N MET A 1 -14.34 1.87 45.52
CA MET A 1 -15.23 3.01 45.82
C MET A 1 -16.20 3.16 44.66
N ALA A 2 -17.48 2.89 44.90
CA ALA A 2 -18.54 2.83 43.90
C ALA A 2 -18.97 4.24 43.45
N ARG A 3 -19.26 4.41 42.16
CA ARG A 3 -19.93 5.60 41.63
C ARG A 3 -21.37 5.23 41.25
N LEU A 4 -22.31 5.72 42.05
CA LEU A 4 -23.75 5.61 41.87
C LEU A 4 -24.18 6.62 40.78
N PHE A 5 -24.85 6.13 39.73
CA PHE A 5 -25.60 6.97 38.80
C PHE A 5 -27.09 6.89 39.16
N VAL A 6 -27.67 8.03 39.49
CA VAL A 6 -29.09 8.19 39.85
C VAL A 6 -29.91 8.34 38.56
N LEU A 7 -30.79 7.37 38.28
CA LEU A 7 -31.84 7.52 37.25
C LEU A 7 -32.95 8.41 37.81
N SER A 8 -33.22 9.53 37.13
CA SER A 8 -34.41 10.35 37.39
C SER A 8 -35.55 9.87 36.49
N LEU A 9 -36.56 9.26 37.11
CA LEU A 9 -37.81 8.81 36.50
C LEU A 9 -38.78 10.00 36.45
N ILE A 10 -39.20 10.42 35.26
CA ILE A 10 -40.22 11.47 35.06
C ILE A 10 -41.59 10.78 35.03
N LEU A 11 -42.55 11.34 35.79
CA LEU A 11 -43.86 10.78 36.07
C LEU A 11 -44.95 11.84 35.79
N LEU A 12 -46.14 11.35 35.42
CA LEU A 12 -47.48 11.96 35.27
C LEU A 12 -47.98 12.28 33.84
N PRO A 13 -49.32 12.31 33.60
CA PRO A 13 -50.46 11.95 34.47
C PRO A 13 -51.49 10.97 33.85
N ALA A 14 -52.29 10.38 34.73
CA ALA A 14 -53.50 9.63 34.40
C ALA A 14 -54.66 10.57 34.01
N GLY A 15 -55.35 10.26 32.92
CA GLY A 15 -56.66 10.80 32.55
C GLY A 15 -57.57 9.65 32.12
N LEU A 16 -58.72 9.53 32.77
CA LEU A 16 -59.79 8.58 32.45
C LEU A 16 -60.96 9.30 31.76
N LEU A 17 -61.70 8.50 30.98
CA LEU A 17 -63.06 8.64 30.44
C LEU A 17 -63.19 9.26 29.03
N ALA A 18 -63.53 8.42 28.04
CA ALA A 18 -64.91 8.16 27.64
C ALA A 18 -64.97 7.16 26.46
N ASP A 19 -65.92 6.22 26.55
CA ASP A 19 -66.19 5.15 25.60
C ASP A 19 -66.50 5.65 24.17
N SER A 20 -65.82 5.06 23.20
CA SER A 20 -66.38 4.84 21.87
C SER A 20 -66.29 3.35 21.59
N ALA A 21 -67.45 2.69 21.57
CA ALA A 21 -67.61 1.29 21.23
C ALA A 21 -66.95 0.99 19.88
N TRP A 22 -65.87 0.22 19.91
CA TRP A 22 -65.30 -0.40 18.73
C TRP A 22 -65.41 -1.91 18.86
N SER A 23 -66.19 -2.48 17.95
CA SER A 23 -66.35 -3.91 17.72
C SER A 23 -64.99 -4.57 17.65
N ALA A 24 -64.77 -5.58 18.50
CA ALA A 24 -63.58 -6.40 18.47
C ALA A 24 -63.52 -7.15 17.12
N PRO A 25 -62.49 -6.98 16.29
CA PRO A 25 -62.23 -7.93 15.22
C PRO A 25 -61.76 -9.23 15.87
N THR A 26 -62.39 -10.32 15.46
CA THR A 26 -61.98 -11.70 15.72
C THR A 26 -60.46 -11.86 15.60
N LEU A 27 -59.84 -12.43 16.64
CA LEU A 27 -58.45 -12.89 16.62
C LEU A 27 -58.28 -13.86 15.45
N VAL A 28 -57.72 -13.36 14.36
CA VAL A 28 -57.10 -14.21 13.35
C VAL A 28 -55.80 -14.67 13.96
N ASP A 29 -55.73 -15.96 14.28
CA ASP A 29 -54.50 -16.64 14.67
C ASP A 29 -53.50 -16.49 13.52
N SER A 30 -52.72 -15.42 13.56
CA SER A 30 -51.58 -15.22 12.67
C SER A 30 -50.43 -16.06 13.22
N ALA A 31 -50.50 -17.37 13.00
CA ALA A 31 -49.31 -18.19 13.00
C ALA A 31 -48.29 -17.50 12.07
N PRO A 32 -47.04 -17.24 12.49
CA PRO A 32 -46.07 -16.63 11.61
C PRO A 32 -45.83 -17.60 10.45
N GLN A 33 -46.39 -17.29 9.28
CA GLN A 33 -45.99 -17.91 8.04
C GLN A 33 -44.52 -17.54 7.84
N TYR A 34 -43.63 -18.45 8.22
CA TYR A 34 -42.23 -18.42 7.84
C TYR A 34 -42.20 -18.37 6.32
N SER A 35 -41.90 -17.20 5.77
CA SER A 35 -41.70 -17.04 4.33
C SER A 35 -40.51 -17.90 3.91
N GLU A 36 -40.75 -18.90 3.06
CA GLU A 36 -39.76 -19.75 2.40
C GLU A 36 -38.84 -18.97 1.43
N GLN A 37 -38.82 -17.63 1.47
CA GLN A 37 -37.95 -16.79 0.63
C GLN A 37 -36.49 -16.73 1.12
N THR A 38 -36.22 -17.20 2.34
CA THR A 38 -34.90 -17.12 2.99
C THR A 38 -33.74 -17.87 2.28
N PRO A 39 -33.94 -19.05 1.63
CA PRO A 39 -32.82 -19.80 1.05
C PRO A 39 -32.26 -19.19 -0.24
N LEU A 40 -33.11 -18.66 -1.13
CA LEU A 40 -32.71 -18.19 -2.45
C LEU A 40 -31.92 -16.87 -2.38
N ASP A 41 -32.34 -15.95 -1.51
CA ASP A 41 -31.66 -14.67 -1.29
C ASP A 41 -30.29 -14.86 -0.59
N GLN A 42 -30.19 -15.83 0.33
CA GLN A 42 -28.91 -16.21 0.94
C GLN A 42 -27.95 -16.85 -0.06
N GLN A 43 -28.45 -17.66 -0.99
CA GLN A 43 -27.62 -18.25 -2.04
C GLN A 43 -27.12 -17.20 -3.03
N HIS A 44 -27.98 -16.27 -3.44
CA HIS A 44 -27.60 -15.20 -4.37
C HIS A 44 -26.57 -14.22 -3.75
N SER A 45 -26.75 -13.88 -2.48
CA SER A 45 -25.78 -13.04 -1.75
C SER A 45 -24.44 -13.76 -1.54
N ALA A 46 -24.45 -15.06 -1.23
CA ALA A 46 -23.23 -15.86 -1.11
C ALA A 46 -22.48 -15.97 -2.45
N ALA A 47 -23.18 -16.22 -3.55
CA ALA A 47 -22.57 -16.28 -4.89
C ALA A 47 -21.97 -14.93 -5.32
N THR A 48 -22.62 -13.82 -4.94
CA THR A 48 -22.09 -12.47 -5.18
C THR A 48 -20.83 -12.21 -4.37
N GLN A 49 -20.79 -12.66 -3.11
CA GLN A 49 -19.62 -12.54 -2.24
C GLN A 49 -18.45 -13.38 -2.77
N ALA A 50 -18.68 -14.65 -3.12
CA ALA A 50 -17.64 -15.54 -3.66
C ALA A 50 -16.95 -14.93 -4.88
N LYS A 51 -17.74 -14.40 -5.83
CA LYS A 51 -17.24 -13.75 -7.05
C LYS A 51 -16.37 -12.54 -6.77
N ALA A 52 -16.66 -11.74 -5.74
CA ALA A 52 -15.85 -10.57 -5.39
C ALA A 52 -14.41 -10.95 -4.98
N TRP A 53 -14.24 -12.17 -4.46
CA TRP A 53 -12.95 -12.74 -4.06
C TRP A 53 -12.32 -13.64 -5.13
N GLY A 54 -12.99 -13.83 -6.27
CA GLY A 54 -12.54 -14.78 -7.30
C GLY A 54 -12.64 -16.25 -6.87
N LEU A 55 -13.50 -16.55 -5.90
CA LEU A 55 -13.74 -17.87 -5.35
C LEU A 55 -14.94 -18.54 -6.00
N THR A 56 -14.96 -19.87 -5.99
CA THR A 56 -16.17 -20.66 -6.26
C THR A 56 -17.12 -20.65 -5.06
N ASP A 57 -18.37 -21.06 -5.28
CA ASP A 57 -19.36 -21.18 -4.20
C ASP A 57 -18.93 -22.20 -3.13
N ASP A 58 -18.26 -23.29 -3.53
CA ASP A 58 -17.73 -24.30 -2.62
C ASP A 58 -16.58 -23.76 -1.76
N GLU A 59 -15.69 -22.96 -2.35
CA GLU A 59 -14.60 -22.31 -1.63
C GLU A 59 -15.13 -21.27 -0.64
N TRP A 60 -16.18 -20.54 -1.02
CA TRP A 60 -16.87 -19.64 -0.10
C TRP A 60 -17.54 -20.38 1.06
N ALA A 61 -18.16 -21.53 0.80
CA ALA A 61 -18.74 -22.38 1.84
C ALA A 61 -17.66 -22.92 2.78
N MET A 62 -16.50 -23.33 2.24
CA MET A 62 -15.35 -23.76 3.02
C MET A 62 -14.84 -22.63 3.93
N PHE A 63 -14.65 -21.43 3.40
CA PHE A 63 -14.27 -20.25 4.18
C PHE A 63 -15.22 -20.01 5.36
N LYS A 64 -16.53 -20.02 5.13
CA LYS A 64 -17.53 -19.84 6.19
C LYS A 64 -17.43 -20.93 7.27
N ARG A 65 -17.17 -22.18 6.88
CA ARG A 65 -17.00 -23.28 7.83
C ARG A 65 -15.74 -23.10 8.67
N LEU A 66 -14.62 -22.71 8.06
CA LEU A 66 -13.36 -22.43 8.76
C LEU A 66 -13.54 -21.28 9.77
N GLN A 67 -14.26 -20.23 9.37
CA GLN A 67 -14.57 -19.10 10.25
C GLN A 67 -15.53 -19.44 11.41
N ALA A 68 -16.36 -20.47 11.26
CA ALA A 68 -17.17 -21.00 12.36
C ALA A 68 -16.38 -21.89 13.33
N GLY A 69 -15.14 -22.26 12.98
CA GLY A 69 -14.25 -23.11 13.78
C GLY A 69 -13.25 -22.31 14.64
N PRO A 70 -12.08 -22.90 14.97
CA PRO A 70 -11.05 -22.25 15.80
C PRO A 70 -10.59 -20.88 15.28
N ARG A 71 -10.70 -20.64 13.97
CA ARG A 71 -10.38 -19.35 13.34
C ARG A 71 -11.17 -18.19 13.95
N HIS A 72 -12.40 -18.44 14.41
CA HIS A 72 -13.22 -17.46 15.12
C HIS A 72 -12.49 -16.85 16.33
N TYR A 73 -11.71 -17.67 17.04
CA TYR A 73 -10.96 -17.23 18.22
C TYR A 73 -9.58 -16.68 17.86
N TRP A 74 -8.90 -17.26 16.86
CA TRP A 74 -7.53 -16.88 16.52
C TRP A 74 -7.46 -15.63 15.63
N SER A 75 -8.27 -15.54 14.58
CA SER A 75 -8.29 -14.37 13.68
C SER A 75 -9.65 -14.22 13.00
N PRO A 76 -10.67 -13.72 13.72
CA PRO A 76 -12.04 -13.63 13.21
C PRO A 76 -12.19 -12.69 12.01
N GLN A 77 -11.26 -11.74 11.82
CA GLN A 77 -11.32 -10.72 10.76
C GLN A 77 -10.40 -11.03 9.58
N LEU A 78 -9.82 -12.22 9.52
CA LEU A 78 -8.97 -12.60 8.40
C LEU A 78 -9.79 -12.69 7.11
N ASP A 79 -9.25 -12.16 6.02
CA ASP A 79 -9.94 -12.18 4.74
C ASP A 79 -10.09 -13.62 4.19
N PRO A 80 -11.04 -13.87 3.26
CA PRO A 80 -11.32 -15.20 2.74
C PRO A 80 -10.13 -15.89 2.07
N LEU A 81 -9.30 -15.15 1.33
CA LEU A 81 -8.18 -15.74 0.60
C LEU A 81 -7.02 -16.09 1.53
N THR A 82 -6.68 -15.23 2.49
CA THR A 82 -5.68 -15.58 3.50
C THR A 82 -6.17 -16.72 4.39
N THR A 83 -7.46 -16.76 4.73
CA THR A 83 -8.04 -17.86 5.53
C THR A 83 -7.90 -19.19 4.78
N LEU A 84 -8.34 -19.27 3.53
CA LEU A 84 -8.23 -20.48 2.72
C LEU A 84 -6.77 -20.85 2.43
N GLY A 85 -5.89 -19.86 2.21
CA GLY A 85 -4.48 -20.05 1.96
C GLY A 85 -3.72 -20.63 3.16
N VAL A 86 -4.01 -20.18 4.39
CA VAL A 86 -3.37 -20.72 5.60
C VAL A 86 -3.85 -22.15 5.88
N GLU A 87 -5.14 -22.41 5.72
CA GLU A 87 -5.77 -23.72 5.98
C GLU A 87 -5.66 -24.71 4.80
N ALA A 88 -4.97 -24.33 3.72
CA ALA A 88 -4.77 -25.18 2.54
C ALA A 88 -4.01 -26.47 2.88
N ASN A 89 -4.44 -27.60 2.31
CA ASN A 89 -3.86 -28.92 2.57
C ASN A 89 -2.73 -29.28 1.59
N SER A 90 -2.52 -28.44 0.56
CA SER A 90 -1.47 -28.63 -0.44
C SER A 90 -0.80 -27.30 -0.80
N ASP A 91 0.45 -27.38 -1.25
CA ASP A 91 1.18 -26.21 -1.74
C ASP A 91 0.53 -25.61 -2.98
N GLN A 92 -0.13 -26.44 -3.80
CA GLN A 92 -0.86 -25.98 -4.98
C GLN A 92 -2.06 -25.09 -4.61
N GLU A 93 -2.88 -25.52 -3.65
CA GLU A 93 -4.00 -24.72 -3.15
C GLU A 93 -3.50 -23.43 -2.50
N ARG A 94 -2.46 -23.53 -1.66
CA ARG A 94 -1.84 -22.38 -0.99
C ARG A 94 -1.35 -21.34 -1.99
N GLN A 95 -0.65 -21.79 -3.04
CA GLN A 95 -0.15 -20.94 -4.11
C GLN A 95 -1.30 -20.29 -4.90
N ARG A 96 -2.35 -21.05 -5.22
CA ARG A 96 -3.52 -20.52 -5.94
C ARG A 96 -4.18 -19.37 -5.17
N TYR A 97 -4.43 -19.53 -3.87
CA TYR A 97 -5.06 -18.47 -3.06
C TYR A 97 -4.15 -17.25 -2.90
N ALA A 98 -2.83 -17.45 -2.75
CA ALA A 98 -1.87 -16.34 -2.73
C ALA A 98 -1.88 -15.55 -4.05
N GLU A 99 -1.93 -16.22 -5.20
CA GLU A 99 -2.02 -15.55 -6.50
C GLU A 99 -3.32 -14.75 -6.68
N LEU A 100 -4.45 -15.31 -6.23
CA LEU A 100 -5.74 -14.60 -6.21
C LEU A 100 -5.64 -13.32 -5.38
N GLN A 101 -5.04 -13.40 -4.19
CA GLN A 101 -4.90 -12.28 -3.27
C GLN A 101 -4.02 -11.18 -3.85
N VAL A 102 -2.84 -11.52 -4.36
CA VAL A 102 -1.92 -10.54 -4.97
C VAL A 102 -2.58 -9.82 -6.14
N ARG A 103 -3.37 -10.50 -6.97
CA ARG A 103 -4.10 -9.86 -8.08
C ARG A 103 -5.18 -8.89 -7.60
N LEU A 104 -5.90 -9.22 -6.53
CA LEU A 104 -6.89 -8.32 -5.93
C LEU A 104 -6.22 -7.11 -5.27
N GLU A 105 -5.12 -7.32 -4.56
CA GLU A 105 -4.33 -6.27 -3.93
C GLU A 105 -3.73 -5.32 -4.97
N ALA A 106 -3.23 -5.83 -6.10
CA ALA A 106 -2.76 -5.00 -7.20
C ALA A 106 -3.89 -4.09 -7.73
N LYS A 107 -5.07 -4.65 -8.00
CA LYS A 107 -6.24 -3.87 -8.45
C LYS A 107 -6.71 -2.85 -7.42
N ARG A 108 -6.57 -3.16 -6.12
CA ARG A 108 -6.89 -2.25 -5.04
C ARG A 108 -5.91 -1.08 -5.01
N ALA A 109 -4.61 -1.37 -5.04
CA ALA A 109 -3.55 -0.37 -5.06
C ALA A 109 -3.67 0.57 -6.27
N GLU A 110 -4.02 0.05 -7.45
CA GLU A 110 -4.29 0.87 -8.64
C GLU A 110 -5.42 1.89 -8.42
N ARG A 111 -6.53 1.48 -7.79
CA ARG A 111 -7.66 2.36 -7.48
C ARG A 111 -7.29 3.40 -6.42
N GLU A 112 -6.58 2.98 -5.38
CA GLU A 112 -6.09 3.89 -4.34
C GLU A 112 -5.16 4.94 -4.94
N LEU A 113 -4.21 4.54 -5.79
CA LEU A 113 -3.32 5.48 -6.50
C LEU A 113 -4.08 6.43 -7.42
N ALA A 114 -5.08 5.93 -8.16
CA ALA A 114 -5.92 6.75 -9.02
C ALA A 114 -6.68 7.82 -8.20
N TYR A 115 -7.22 7.43 -7.04
CA TYR A 115 -7.87 8.36 -6.14
C TYR A 115 -6.90 9.39 -5.56
N GLN A 116 -5.70 8.97 -5.14
CA GLN A 116 -4.69 9.90 -4.62
C GLN A 116 -4.32 10.97 -5.64
N LYS A 117 -4.15 10.61 -6.91
CA LYS A 117 -3.92 11.58 -7.99
C LYS A 117 -5.06 12.59 -8.11
N ALA A 118 -6.31 12.13 -8.07
CA ALA A 118 -7.48 12.99 -8.13
C ALA A 118 -7.60 13.91 -6.91
N TYR A 119 -7.28 13.38 -5.72
CA TYR A 119 -7.26 14.13 -4.46
C TYR A 119 -6.22 15.25 -4.52
N THR A 120 -4.98 14.93 -4.89
CA THR A 120 -3.88 15.92 -5.01
C THR A 120 -4.22 17.01 -6.03
N ALA A 121 -4.73 16.65 -7.20
CA ALA A 121 -5.15 17.63 -8.21
C ALA A 121 -6.28 18.53 -7.70
N THR A 122 -7.21 17.96 -6.93
CA THR A 122 -8.32 18.71 -6.33
C THR A 122 -7.84 19.69 -5.25
N TRP A 123 -6.85 19.29 -4.44
CA TRP A 123 -6.26 20.16 -3.42
C TRP A 123 -5.68 21.45 -4.03
N VAL A 124 -4.88 21.32 -5.09
CA VAL A 124 -4.30 22.46 -5.81
C VAL A 124 -5.38 23.41 -6.33
N ARG A 125 -6.48 22.84 -6.85
CA ARG A 125 -7.60 23.62 -7.38
C ARG A 125 -8.39 24.34 -6.29
N LEU A 126 -8.63 23.70 -5.15
CA LEU A 126 -9.49 24.23 -4.09
C LEU A 126 -8.75 25.18 -3.13
N PHE A 127 -7.44 24.99 -2.95
CA PHE A 127 -6.64 25.77 -1.99
C PHE A 127 -5.37 26.36 -2.65
N PRO A 128 -5.50 27.22 -3.67
CA PRO A 128 -4.34 27.85 -4.29
C PRO A 128 -3.65 28.78 -3.28
N GLY A 129 -2.43 28.44 -2.86
CA GLY A 129 -1.62 29.20 -1.91
C GLY A 129 -1.37 28.52 -0.57
N MET A 130 -2.05 27.41 -0.26
CA MET A 130 -1.65 26.54 0.85
C MET A 130 -0.70 25.46 0.34
N LEU A 131 0.53 25.45 0.88
CA LEU A 131 1.46 24.36 0.63
C LEU A 131 0.89 23.07 1.24
N PRO A 132 0.82 21.96 0.48
CA PRO A 132 0.52 20.66 1.06
C PRO A 132 1.51 20.37 2.18
N VAL A 133 1.04 19.77 3.28
CA VAL A 133 1.95 19.22 4.29
C VAL A 133 2.77 18.13 3.61
N GLN A 134 4.06 18.39 3.40
CA GLN A 134 5.01 17.38 2.90
C GLN A 134 5.08 16.26 3.93
N GLY A 135 4.27 15.22 3.70
CA GLY A 135 4.10 14.10 4.60
C GLY A 135 3.65 12.88 3.82
N MET A 136 4.62 11.99 3.55
CA MET A 136 4.46 10.60 3.12
C MET A 136 4.19 10.29 1.64
N ALA A 137 4.32 11.26 0.76
CA ALA A 137 4.65 11.02 -0.65
C ALA A 137 5.66 12.08 -1.05
N ASP A 138 6.63 11.71 -1.88
CA ASP A 138 7.66 12.57 -2.47
C ASP A 138 9.01 12.64 -1.74
N ASP A 139 9.81 11.59 -1.95
CA ASP A 139 11.25 11.76 -2.21
C ASP A 139 11.51 12.29 -3.64
N ALA A 140 10.45 12.66 -4.38
CA ALA A 140 10.53 13.15 -5.74
C ALA A 140 9.90 14.55 -5.85
N ALA A 141 10.76 15.54 -5.99
CA ALA A 141 10.46 16.90 -6.44
C ALA A 141 9.79 17.86 -5.42
N SER A 142 10.62 18.56 -4.65
CA SER A 142 10.91 19.97 -4.96
C SER A 142 11.70 20.64 -3.83
N THR A 143 12.99 20.84 -4.09
CA THR A 143 13.71 22.09 -3.80
C THR A 143 15.04 22.00 -4.55
N SER A 144 15.45 23.12 -5.13
CA SER A 144 16.61 23.35 -6.00
C SER A 144 17.96 22.92 -5.41
N ASN A 145 18.17 21.61 -5.30
CA ASN A 145 19.38 20.91 -4.85
C ASN A 145 19.47 19.57 -5.62
N SER A 146 19.25 19.59 -6.93
CA SER A 146 19.16 18.39 -7.76
C SER A 146 20.43 17.55 -7.68
N ARG A 147 20.39 16.48 -6.88
CA ARG A 147 21.46 15.50 -6.81
C ARG A 147 21.53 14.78 -8.16
N THR A 148 22.74 14.63 -8.67
CA THR A 148 22.98 13.94 -9.95
C THR A 148 23.29 12.48 -9.67
N ALA A 149 22.53 11.55 -10.27
CA ALA A 149 22.88 10.14 -10.23
C ALA A 149 24.09 9.91 -11.14
N LEU A 150 25.13 9.28 -10.61
CA LEU A 150 26.38 9.01 -11.32
C LEU A 150 26.65 7.51 -11.30
N PHE A 151 26.63 6.88 -12.48
CA PHE A 151 26.98 5.48 -12.65
C PHE A 151 28.45 5.34 -13.01
N VAL A 152 29.12 4.39 -12.35
CA VAL A 152 30.57 4.15 -12.46
C VAL A 152 30.86 2.65 -12.40
N GLU A 153 32.02 2.24 -12.90
CA GLU A 153 32.55 0.88 -12.75
C GLU A 153 33.97 0.92 -12.16
N GLU A 154 34.45 -0.22 -11.66
CA GLU A 154 35.75 -0.29 -10.97
C GLU A 154 36.93 -0.06 -11.90
N GLN A 155 36.96 -0.76 -13.03
CA GLN A 155 38.06 -0.70 -14.01
C GLN A 155 37.86 0.49 -14.96
N CYS A 156 37.66 1.69 -14.39
CA CYS A 156 37.34 2.91 -15.15
C CYS A 156 38.10 4.12 -14.57
N PRO A 157 39.33 4.39 -15.05
CA PRO A 157 40.09 5.57 -14.62
C PRO A 157 39.36 6.89 -14.88
N THR A 158 38.62 6.99 -15.98
CA THR A 158 37.79 8.16 -16.31
C THR A 158 36.71 8.40 -15.26
N CYS A 159 36.14 7.33 -14.68
CA CYS A 159 35.12 7.44 -13.63
C CYS A 159 35.70 8.12 -12.39
N VAL A 160 36.92 7.75 -11.98
CA VAL A 160 37.62 8.38 -10.86
C VAL A 160 37.88 9.86 -11.13
N THR A 161 38.53 10.18 -12.25
CA THR A 161 38.92 11.55 -12.59
C THR A 161 37.72 12.48 -12.73
N ARG A 162 36.65 12.04 -13.40
CA ARG A 162 35.44 12.84 -13.58
C ARG A 162 34.67 13.02 -12.27
N THR A 163 34.57 11.98 -11.44
CA THR A 163 33.95 12.08 -10.10
C THR A 163 34.64 13.17 -9.27
N GLN A 164 35.97 13.15 -9.22
CA GLN A 164 36.74 14.18 -8.51
C GLN A 164 36.50 15.58 -9.07
N GLN A 165 36.45 15.73 -10.41
CA GLN A 165 36.16 17.00 -11.05
C GLN A 165 34.80 17.56 -10.64
N TRP A 166 33.75 16.74 -10.67
CA TRP A 166 32.40 17.17 -10.30
C TRP A 166 32.28 17.49 -8.80
N LEU A 167 32.92 16.71 -7.93
CA LEU A 167 32.90 17.01 -6.49
C LEU A 167 33.63 18.31 -6.15
N ARG A 168 34.76 18.60 -6.81
CA ARG A 168 35.48 19.88 -6.66
C ARG A 168 34.67 21.06 -7.18
N ALA A 169 33.85 20.85 -8.21
CA ALA A 169 32.91 21.84 -8.73
C ALA A 169 31.66 22.04 -7.83
N GLY A 170 31.57 21.33 -6.70
CA GLY A 170 30.46 21.46 -5.75
C GLY A 170 29.23 20.60 -6.08
N ALA A 171 29.34 19.67 -7.04
CA ALA A 171 28.22 18.78 -7.37
C ALA A 171 27.85 17.89 -6.18
N ARG A 172 26.56 17.63 -6.03
CA ARG A 172 26.01 16.62 -5.12
C ARG A 172 25.70 15.37 -5.93
N LEU A 173 26.34 14.25 -5.58
CA LEU A 173 26.33 13.04 -6.41
C LEU A 173 25.75 11.85 -5.65
N ASP A 174 24.84 11.14 -6.29
CA ASP A 174 24.43 9.80 -5.87
C ASP A 174 25.18 8.79 -6.72
N VAL A 175 26.26 8.24 -6.16
CA VAL A 175 27.15 7.36 -6.91
C VAL A 175 26.63 5.93 -6.85
N TYR A 176 26.44 5.31 -8.02
CA TYR A 176 26.03 3.92 -8.18
C TYR A 176 27.17 3.12 -8.81
N LEU A 177 27.72 2.16 -8.07
CA LEU A 177 28.73 1.24 -8.58
C LEU A 177 28.06 0.10 -9.36
N VAL A 178 28.26 0.08 -10.68
CA VAL A 178 27.79 -0.96 -11.60
C VAL A 178 28.63 -2.22 -11.42
N GLY A 179 27.96 -3.38 -11.35
CA GLY A 179 28.65 -4.67 -11.17
C GLY A 179 29.24 -4.87 -9.77
N SER A 180 28.80 -4.11 -8.76
CA SER A 180 29.25 -4.26 -7.38
C SER A 180 28.86 -5.60 -6.74
N GLN A 181 27.85 -6.29 -7.28
CA GLN A 181 27.29 -7.54 -6.72
C GLN A 181 26.80 -7.41 -5.26
N GLY A 182 26.49 -6.19 -4.82
CA GLY A 182 26.12 -5.93 -3.43
C GLY A 182 27.28 -6.00 -2.43
N ASP A 183 28.53 -6.01 -2.92
CA ASP A 183 29.71 -6.03 -2.06
C ASP A 183 30.10 -4.62 -1.61
N ASP A 184 29.88 -4.33 -0.33
CA ASP A 184 30.23 -3.06 0.29
C ASP A 184 31.74 -2.79 0.33
N ALA A 185 32.58 -3.82 0.41
CA ALA A 185 34.03 -3.63 0.47
C ALA A 185 34.54 -3.06 -0.85
N ARG A 186 34.00 -3.56 -1.98
CA ARG A 186 34.24 -3.04 -3.33
C ARG A 186 33.79 -1.59 -3.48
N LEU A 187 32.59 -1.26 -3.01
CA LEU A 187 32.05 0.10 -3.03
C LEU A 187 32.92 1.07 -2.21
N ARG A 188 33.34 0.67 -0.99
CA ARG A 188 34.24 1.46 -0.15
C ARG A 188 35.63 1.62 -0.77
N GLN A 189 36.16 0.57 -1.39
CA GLN A 189 37.46 0.61 -2.06
C GLN A 189 37.44 1.58 -3.25
N TRP A 190 36.41 1.50 -4.10
CA TRP A 190 36.23 2.43 -5.19
C TRP A 190 36.11 3.87 -4.69
N ALA A 191 35.31 4.12 -3.64
CA ALA A 191 35.14 5.45 -3.07
C ALA A 191 36.45 6.06 -2.55
N ARG A 192 37.28 5.24 -1.89
CA ARG A 192 38.64 5.66 -1.47
C ARG A 192 39.52 5.98 -2.67
N GLY A 193 39.49 5.16 -3.72
CA GLY A 193 40.22 5.43 -4.97
C GLY A 193 39.75 6.71 -5.67
N ALA A 194 38.46 7.04 -5.55
CA ALA A 194 37.89 8.28 -6.04
C ALA A 194 38.18 9.50 -5.15
N GLY A 195 38.81 9.32 -3.97
CA GLY A 195 39.08 10.40 -3.03
C GLY A 195 37.84 10.92 -2.30
N ILE A 196 36.77 10.12 -2.25
CA ILE A 196 35.55 10.46 -1.51
C ILE A 196 35.82 10.29 -0.02
N THR A 197 35.63 11.37 0.74
CA THR A 197 35.91 11.39 2.18
C THR A 197 34.67 11.07 3.02
N PRO A 198 34.82 10.56 4.25
CA PRO A 198 33.69 10.38 5.17
C PRO A 198 32.89 11.66 5.42
N ALA A 199 33.56 12.83 5.45
CA ALA A 199 32.90 14.12 5.62
C ALA A 199 31.98 14.49 4.44
N GLN A 200 32.33 14.10 3.22
CA GLN A 200 31.47 14.32 2.05
C GLN A 200 30.26 13.39 2.06
N ILE A 201 30.39 12.19 2.66
CA ILE A 201 29.29 11.25 2.83
C ILE A 201 28.36 11.73 3.96
N SER A 202 28.91 12.01 5.15
CA SER A 202 28.12 12.44 6.31
C SER A 202 27.51 13.84 6.12
N GLY A 203 28.20 14.73 5.41
CA GLY A 203 27.69 16.05 5.00
C GLY A 203 26.72 16.01 3.82
N GLY A 204 26.42 14.82 3.29
CA GLY A 204 25.45 14.63 2.22
C GLY A 204 25.87 15.22 0.86
N GLN A 205 27.17 15.48 0.62
CA GLN A 205 27.63 15.81 -0.74
C GLN A 205 27.58 14.56 -1.63
N VAL A 206 27.89 13.39 -1.08
CA VAL A 206 27.96 12.12 -1.80
C VAL A 206 27.14 11.03 -1.13
N THR A 207 26.37 10.26 -1.88
CA THR A 207 25.89 8.95 -1.43
C THR A 207 26.59 7.85 -2.21
N LEU A 208 26.82 6.72 -1.56
CA LEU A 208 27.42 5.53 -2.17
C LEU A 208 26.35 4.45 -2.23
N ASN A 209 26.10 3.93 -3.43
CA ASN A 209 25.02 3.00 -3.69
C ASN A 209 25.53 1.85 -4.57
N HIS A 210 24.91 0.68 -4.41
CA HIS A 210 25.00 -0.37 -5.41
C HIS A 210 24.00 -0.10 -6.51
N ASP A 211 24.41 -0.35 -7.75
CA ASP A 211 23.53 -0.18 -8.91
C ASP A 211 22.26 -1.06 -8.83
N ARG A 212 22.39 -2.30 -8.36
CA ARG A 212 21.29 -3.29 -8.26
C ARG A 212 20.47 -3.45 -9.55
N GLY A 213 21.11 -3.32 -10.71
CA GLY A 213 20.46 -3.46 -12.03
C GLY A 213 19.84 -2.18 -12.57
N ARG A 214 19.93 -1.06 -11.84
CA ARG A 214 19.41 0.25 -12.27
C ARG A 214 20.05 0.71 -13.58
N TRP A 215 21.34 0.48 -13.77
CA TRP A 215 22.09 0.82 -14.98
C TRP A 215 21.47 0.17 -16.22
N PHE A 216 21.13 -1.11 -16.12
CA PHE A 216 20.48 -1.85 -17.20
C PHE A 216 19.04 -1.37 -17.44
N ALA A 217 18.29 -1.11 -16.37
CA ALA A 217 16.91 -0.63 -16.46
C ALA A 217 16.78 0.74 -17.13
N LEU A 218 17.83 1.56 -17.10
CA LEU A 218 17.88 2.84 -17.81
C LEU A 218 18.05 2.71 -19.33
N GLY A 219 18.25 1.49 -19.86
CA GLY A 219 18.55 1.26 -21.27
C GLY A 219 19.85 1.93 -21.73
N ALA A 220 20.73 2.27 -20.79
CA ALA A 220 21.91 3.05 -21.04
C ALA A 220 23.02 2.18 -21.66
N SER A 221 23.54 2.61 -22.81
CA SER A 221 24.73 2.01 -23.41
C SER A 221 26.01 2.53 -22.74
N ARG A 222 27.07 1.73 -22.80
CA ARG A 222 28.44 2.18 -22.54
C ARG A 222 28.78 3.38 -23.46
N PRO A 223 29.56 4.37 -23.00
CA PRO A 223 30.53 4.26 -21.90
C PRO A 223 30.06 4.81 -20.53
N LEU A 224 30.77 4.38 -19.48
CA LEU A 224 30.77 4.98 -18.13
C LEU A 224 31.99 5.91 -17.99
N PRO A 225 31.98 6.94 -17.11
CA PRO A 225 30.89 7.32 -16.21
C PRO A 225 29.70 7.94 -16.95
N ALA A 226 28.49 7.76 -16.42
CA ALA A 226 27.27 8.33 -16.97
C ALA A 226 26.46 9.06 -15.89
N ARG A 227 25.93 10.23 -16.22
CA ARG A 227 25.18 11.08 -15.28
C ARG A 227 23.72 11.17 -15.69
N PHE A 228 22.83 11.11 -14.70
CA PHE A 228 21.40 11.25 -14.91
C PHE A 228 20.77 12.19 -13.89
N GLN A 229 19.65 12.78 -14.29
CA GLN A 229 18.76 13.54 -13.43
C GLN A 229 17.33 13.04 -13.60
N GLN A 230 16.55 13.09 -12.53
CA GLN A 230 15.10 12.93 -12.63
C GLN A 230 14.45 14.28 -12.93
N VAL A 231 13.79 14.38 -14.07
CA VAL A 231 12.98 15.52 -14.49
C VAL A 231 11.58 14.99 -14.77
N ASP A 232 10.58 15.49 -14.04
CA ASP A 232 9.18 15.06 -14.14
C ASP A 232 8.99 13.54 -14.01
N GLY A 233 9.72 12.91 -13.08
CA GLY A 233 9.68 11.47 -12.83
C GLY A 233 10.36 10.61 -13.92
N LYS A 234 10.97 11.23 -14.94
CA LYS A 234 11.72 10.55 -15.99
C LYS A 234 13.22 10.75 -15.80
N TRP A 235 13.98 9.68 -15.99
CA TRP A 235 15.43 9.76 -16.01
C TRP A 235 15.91 10.35 -17.34
N GLN A 236 16.68 11.42 -17.26
CA GLN A 236 17.33 12.07 -18.40
C GLN A 236 18.84 11.97 -18.24
N ARG A 237 19.55 11.50 -19.29
CA ARG A 237 21.01 11.58 -19.38
C ARG A 237 21.45 13.05 -19.44
N LEU A 238 22.56 13.37 -18.78
CA LEU A 238 23.11 14.73 -18.70
C LEU A 238 24.40 14.93 -19.50
N ASP A 239 24.80 13.94 -20.28
CA ASP A 239 26.05 13.86 -21.03
C ASP A 239 25.85 13.93 -22.54
#